data_AF-A0A1E1VBX8-F1
#
_entry.id   AF-A0A1E1VBX8-F1
#
_cell.length_a   1.000
_cell.length_b   1.000
_cell.length_c   1.000
_cell.angle_alpha   90.00
_cell.angle_beta   90.00
_cell.angle_gamma   90.00
#
_symmetry.space_group_name_H-M   'P 1'
#
loop_
_entity.id
_entity.type
_entity.pdbx_description
1 polymer ?
#
loop_
_entity_poly.entity_id
_entity_poly.type
_entity_poly.pdbx_seq_one_letter_code
_entity_poly.pdbx_strand_id
1 'polypeptide(L)' 'MGKPQRRLGKEFEAEAVRLVETFFKTLKSDVWRTVFQTRAEATAAIGRYIDGFYNPVRRHSALNFISPLQFERQGAR' A
#
# COMPACT_ATOMS: atom_id res chain seq x y z
N MET A 1 37.78 -15.56 -3.25
CA MET A 1 36.82 -14.52 -2.79
C MET A 1 35.46 -14.87 -3.35
N GLY A 2 34.57 -15.36 -2.51
CA GLY A 2 33.23 -15.76 -2.92
C GLY A 2 32.20 -15.16 -1.99
N LYS A 3 31.14 -14.66 -2.64
CA LYS A 3 29.79 -14.32 -2.13
C LYS A 3 29.58 -12.86 -1.68
N PRO A 4 28.34 -12.31 -1.75
CA PRO A 4 27.09 -13.02 -2.05
C PRO A 4 26.09 -12.29 -2.99
N GLN A 5 25.52 -13.05 -3.91
CA GLN A 5 24.24 -12.83 -4.60
C GLN A 5 23.03 -12.97 -3.62
N ARG A 6 23.05 -12.30 -2.45
CA ARG A 6 22.00 -12.39 -1.41
C ARG A 6 21.29 -11.05 -1.09
N ARG A 7 21.55 -10.01 -1.88
CA ARG A 7 21.01 -8.65 -1.60
C ARG A 7 19.63 -8.41 -2.19
N LEU A 8 19.33 -9.02 -3.34
CA LEU A 8 18.10 -8.79 -4.09
C LEU A 8 16.83 -9.12 -3.28
N GLY A 9 16.77 -10.28 -2.61
CA GLY A 9 15.57 -10.69 -1.88
C GLY A 9 15.25 -9.84 -0.65
N LYS A 10 16.25 -9.27 0.04
CA LYS A 10 16.00 -8.45 1.23
C LYS A 10 15.48 -7.05 0.90
N GLU A 11 15.83 -6.53 -0.27
CA GLU A 11 15.38 -5.22 -0.73
C GLU A 11 13.91 -5.27 -1.17
N PHE A 12 13.49 -6.33 -1.88
CA PHE A 12 12.07 -6.56 -2.21
C PHE A 12 11.18 -6.70 -0.97
N GLU A 13 11.61 -7.46 0.03
CA GLU A 13 10.88 -7.59 1.31
C GLU A 13 10.77 -6.26 2.04
N ALA A 14 11.85 -5.46 2.06
CA ALA A 14 11.85 -4.15 2.70
C ALA A 14 10.89 -3.17 2.00
N GLU A 15 10.78 -3.21 0.67
CA GLU A 15 9.82 -2.40 -0.09
C GLU A 15 8.37 -2.82 0.19
N ALA A 16 8.09 -4.12 0.20
CA ALA A 16 6.77 -4.65 0.55
C ALA A 16 6.34 -4.22 1.97
N VAL A 17 7.25 -4.34 2.95
CA VAL A 17 7.00 -3.87 4.33
C VAL A 17 6.70 -2.38 4.36
N ARG A 18 7.44 -1.54 3.61
CA ARG A 18 7.21 -0.08 3.56
C ARG A 18 5.86 0.30 2.96
N LEU A 19 5.40 -0.42 1.94
CA LEU A 19 4.06 -0.22 1.36
C LEU A 19 2.97 -0.56 2.38
N VAL A 20 3.08 -1.70 3.05
CA VAL A 20 2.13 -2.14 4.09
C VAL A 20 2.12 -1.18 5.28
N GLU A 21 3.28 -0.74 5.77
CA GLU A 21 3.35 0.25 6.84
C GLU A 21 2.68 1.58 6.45
N THR A 22 2.91 2.03 5.21
CA THR A 22 2.29 3.27 4.69
C THR A 22 0.78 3.11 4.54
N PHE A 23 0.30 1.94 4.11
CA PHE A 23 -1.12 1.62 4.08
C PHE A 23 -1.76 1.81 5.46
N PHE A 24 -1.26 1.11 6.49
CA PHE A 24 -1.86 1.20 7.82
C PHE A 24 -1.72 2.57 8.48
N LYS A 25 -0.64 3.31 8.20
CA LYS A 25 -0.49 4.71 8.65
C LYS A 25 -1.58 5.60 8.06
N THR A 26 -1.81 5.52 6.75
CA THR A 26 -2.79 6.38 6.06
C THR A 26 -4.23 5.95 6.36
N LEU A 27 -4.52 4.65 6.44
CA LEU A 27 -5.82 4.14 6.86
C LEU A 27 -6.21 4.65 8.27
N LYS A 28 -5.24 4.69 9.19
CA LYS A 28 -5.46 5.24 10.54
C LYS A 28 -5.61 6.76 10.57
N SER A 29 -5.01 7.48 9.63
CA SER A 29 -5.19 8.92 9.50
C SER A 29 -6.59 9.26 8.99
N ASP A 30 -6.99 8.58 7.91
CA ASP A 30 -8.06 9.04 7.02
C ASP A 30 -9.40 8.36 7.32
N VAL A 31 -9.38 7.11 7.84
CA VAL A 31 -10.60 6.31 8.06
C VAL A 31 -10.85 6.05 9.54
N TRP A 32 -9.81 5.74 10.32
CA TRP A 32 -9.94 5.30 11.72
C TRP A 32 -10.55 6.32 12.68
N ARG A 33 -10.51 7.63 12.38
CA ARG A 33 -11.19 8.65 13.18
C ARG A 33 -12.72 8.65 13.00
N THR A 34 -13.23 7.86 12.06
CA THR A 34 -14.67 7.69 11.83
C THR A 34 -15.24 6.68 12.82
N VAL A 35 -16.33 7.05 13.49
CA VAL A 35 -17.09 6.12 14.33
C VAL A 35 -18.06 5.35 13.45
N PHE A 36 -17.88 4.04 13.36
CA PHE A 36 -18.79 3.14 12.67
C PHE A 36 -19.73 2.47 13.67
N GLN A 37 -21.02 2.44 13.37
CA GLN A 37 -22.02 1.81 14.23
C GLN A 37 -22.01 0.28 14.09
N THR A 38 -21.56 -0.21 12.93
CA THR A 38 -21.50 -1.65 12.66
C THR A 38 -20.20 -2.04 11.98
N ARG A 39 -19.83 -3.32 12.12
CA ARG A 39 -18.70 -3.91 11.38
C ARG A 39 -18.91 -3.81 9.87
N ALA A 40 -20.15 -3.99 9.39
CA ALA A 40 -20.46 -3.92 7.95
C ALA A 40 -20.19 -2.52 7.38
N GLU A 41 -20.54 -1.48 8.13
CA GLU A 41 -20.26 -0.09 7.76
C GLU A 41 -18.75 0.18 7.68
N ALA A 42 -17.99 -0.27 8.69
CA ALA A 42 -16.53 -0.15 8.69
C ALA A 42 -15.90 -0.91 7.50
N THR A 43 -16.34 -2.14 7.22
CA THR A 43 -15.88 -2.93 6.08
C THR A 43 -16.15 -2.21 4.76
N ALA A 44 -17.35 -1.67 4.58
CA ALA A 44 -17.70 -0.93 3.36
C ALA A 44 -16.88 0.36 3.22
N ALA A 45 -16.64 1.09 4.30
CA ALA A 45 -15.82 2.30 4.29
C ALA A 45 -14.36 2.01 3.96
N ILE A 46 -13.77 0.97 4.56
CA ILE A 46 -12.41 0.53 4.27
C ILE A 46 -12.29 0.07 2.80
N GLY A 47 -13.24 -0.73 2.31
CA GLY A 47 -13.27 -1.15 0.90
C GLY A 47 -13.32 0.03 -0.06
N ARG A 48 -14.23 1.00 0.19
CA ARG A 48 -14.29 2.25 -0.61
C ARG A 48 -12.99 3.05 -0.54
N TYR A 49 -12.34 3.11 0.62
CA TYR A 49 -11.06 3.79 0.74
C TYR A 49 -9.97 3.08 -0.08
N ILE A 50 -9.91 1.75 -0.03
CA ILE A 50 -8.93 0.95 -0.78
C ILE A 50 -9.13 1.13 -2.29
N ASP A 51 -10.32 0.82 -2.79
CA ASP A 51 -10.60 0.75 -4.22
C ASP A 51 -10.88 2.10 -4.85
N GLY A 52 -11.45 3.04 -4.08
CA GLY A 52 -11.81 4.36 -4.55
C GLY A 52 -10.69 5.40 -4.41
N PHE A 53 -9.69 5.17 -3.55
CA PHE A 53 -8.66 6.16 -3.28
C PHE A 53 -7.24 5.60 -3.15
N TYR A 54 -6.99 4.65 -2.24
CA TYR A 54 -5.64 4.18 -1.94
C TYR A 54 -4.98 3.56 -3.18
N ASN A 55 -5.57 2.52 -3.76
CA ASN A 55 -5.02 1.83 -4.93
C ASN A 55 -4.95 2.72 -6.19
N PRO A 56 -6.02 3.44 -6.59
CA PRO A 56 -5.99 4.20 -7.84
C PRO A 56 -5.28 5.56 -7.75
N VAL A 57 -5.34 6.25 -6.60
CA VAL A 57 -4.95 7.68 -6.50
C VAL A 57 -3.72 7.91 -5.62
N ARG A 58 -3.57 7.20 -4.50
CA ARG A 58 -2.53 7.53 -3.51
C ARG A 58 -1.14 7.24 -4.06
N ARG A 59 -0.29 8.26 -4.07
CA ARG A 59 1.10 8.18 -4.55
C ARG A 59 2.05 7.72 -3.44
N HIS A 60 3.01 6.87 -3.79
CA HIS A 60 4.04 6.38 -2.87
C HIS A 60 5.44 6.74 -3.36
N SER A 61 6.29 7.28 -2.48
CA SER A 61 7.69 7.60 -2.83
C SER A 61 8.48 6.34 -3.21
N ALA A 62 8.18 5.20 -2.58
CA ALA A 62 8.75 3.89 -2.94
C ALA A 62 8.38 3.44 -4.37
N LEU A 63 7.27 3.96 -4.91
CA LEU A 63 6.80 3.65 -6.26
C LEU A 63 7.09 4.80 -7.22
N ASN A 64 8.16 5.59 -7.05
CA ASN A 64 8.44 6.76 -7.90
C ASN A 64 7.27 7.75 -8.00
N PHE A 65 6.53 7.91 -6.90
CA PHE A 65 5.39 8.83 -6.80
C PHE A 65 4.22 8.52 -7.74
N ILE A 66 4.01 7.26 -8.13
CA ILE A 66 2.75 6.80 -8.76
C ILE A 66 1.91 5.97 -7.77
N SER A 67 0.65 5.69 -8.15
CA SER A 67 -0.24 4.87 -7.32
C SER A 67 0.04 3.37 -7.45
N PRO A 68 -0.36 2.54 -6.47
CA PRO A 68 -0.18 1.09 -6.54
C PRO A 68 -0.76 0.50 -7.83
N LEU A 69 -1.96 0.93 -8.22
CA LEU A 69 -2.60 0.47 -9.45
C LEU A 69 -1.83 0.89 -10.71
N GLN A 70 -1.24 2.09 -10.72
CA GLN A 70 -0.40 2.53 -11.83
C GLN A 70 0.90 1.72 -11.91
N PHE A 71 1.50 1.40 -10.76
CA PHE A 71 2.72 0.61 -10.69
C PHE A 71 2.49 -0.81 -11.22
N GLU A 72 1.41 -1.48 -10.79
CA GLU A 72 1.04 -2.80 -11.30
C GLU A 72 0.83 -2.79 -12.83
N ARG A 73 0.15 -1.77 -13.35
CA ARG A 73 -0.07 -1.60 -14.80
C ARG A 73 1.22 -1.40 -15.60
N GLN A 74 2.26 -0.83 -14.99
CA GLN A 74 3.56 -0.64 -15.64
C GLN A 74 4.42 -1.91 -15.61
N GLY A 75 4.31 -2.70 -14.54
CA GLY A 75 5.03 -3.97 -14.38
C GLY A 75 4.38 -5.17 -15.09
N ALA A 76 3.11 -5.09 -15.48
CA ALA A 76 2.39 -6.14 -16.19
C ALA A 76 2.64 -6.17 -17.72
N ARG A 77 3.82 -5.72 -18.18
CA ARG A 77 4.25 -5.77 -19.59
C ARG A 77 5.32 -6.81 -19.83
#